data_AF-A0AAE9EIA1-F1
#
_entry.id   AF-A0AAE9EIA1-F1
#
_cell.length_a   1.000
_cell.length_b   1.000
_cell.length_c   1.000
_cell.angle_alpha   90.00
_cell.angle_beta   90.00
_cell.angle_gamma   90.00
#
_symmetry.space_group_name_H-M   'P 1'
#
loop_
_entity.id
_entity.type
_entity.pdbx_description
1 polymer ?
#
loop_
_entity_poly.entity_id
_entity_poly.type
_entity_poly.pdbx_seq_one_letter_code
_entity_poly.pdbx_strand_id
1 'polypeptide(L)'
;MKNRWILPLVLVLFLCSVSSQNSTNSTSDDSCDSDRCLALVAEIGPMIRTHTEVKPKSEVLKKMNNLCTEIKSCFKAATCKKGKHTYESMRDACDHLELMTGNVQPCLKKFYSAVYHEKYNCTADKYYLTEDLPKRRESYTLGRFCFFEVIEKECSAETVKILSSNFNYDNLINVLTTLPGGLQDNCNRLYHSFNKLQCESLEEAIAEKEKEIDWVDTTQTNDTDLVQFLQMFKDAEKCIAKSCSYNDIHRLIFKSKKDWFELYSTEFFMCKRKMMLDKPSAQKFPCLGDHNIVGSKKDETCERYSKLKDCTKKVMEDVCGKKAIEDYDKTADIIKKHFDCK
;
A
#
# COMPACT_ATOMS: atom_id res chain seq x y z
N MET A 1 -6.44 31.46 0.45
CA MET A 1 -7.36 30.65 1.28
C MET A 1 -6.85 29.22 1.24
N LYS A 2 -6.23 28.75 2.33
CA LYS A 2 -5.60 27.42 2.43
C LYS A 2 -6.67 26.38 2.71
N ASN A 3 -7.13 25.66 1.69
CA ASN A 3 -8.06 24.54 1.86
C ASN A 3 -7.30 23.32 2.37
N ARG A 4 -7.29 23.16 3.70
CA ARG A 4 -6.88 21.92 4.39
C ARG A 4 -7.98 20.88 4.19
N TRP A 5 -7.77 19.94 3.28
CA TRP A 5 -8.50 18.67 3.25
C TRP A 5 -7.48 17.53 3.33
N ILE A 6 -6.88 17.38 4.52
CA ILE A 6 -6.11 16.19 4.88
C ILE A 6 -7.00 15.42 5.85
N LEU A 7 -7.72 14.43 5.34
CA LEU A 7 -8.24 13.36 6.19
C LEU A 7 -7.11 12.32 6.31
N PRO A 8 -6.47 12.15 7.48
CA PRO A 8 -5.45 11.14 7.66
C PRO A 8 -6.16 9.79 7.78
N LEU A 9 -6.23 9.04 6.67
CA LEU A 9 -6.48 7.61 6.69
C LEU A 9 -5.23 6.93 7.25
N VAL A 10 -5.12 6.95 8.58
CA VAL A 10 -4.11 6.19 9.32
C VAL A 10 -4.43 4.71 9.12
N LEU A 11 -3.65 4.06 8.26
CA LEU A 11 -3.62 2.62 8.06
C LEU A 11 -3.25 1.92 9.37
N VAL A 12 -4.26 1.33 10.04
CA VAL A 12 -4.05 0.25 10.99
C VAL A 12 -4.27 -1.05 10.23
N LEU A 13 -3.19 -1.62 9.67
CA LEU A 13 -3.18 -2.97 9.13
C LEU A 13 -2.05 -3.78 9.77
N PHE A 14 -2.29 -4.25 11.00
CA PHE A 14 -1.60 -5.43 11.56
C PHE A 14 -2.54 -6.24 12.45
N LEU A 15 -3.65 -6.67 11.86
CA LEU A 15 -4.33 -7.90 12.23
C LEU A 15 -4.78 -8.56 10.93
N CYS A 16 -3.99 -9.49 10.40
CA CYS A 16 -4.61 -10.67 9.83
C CYS A 16 -5.27 -11.38 11.01
N SER A 17 -6.47 -10.95 11.37
CA SER A 17 -7.43 -11.85 11.99
C SER A 17 -7.50 -13.05 11.05
N VAL A 18 -7.27 -14.23 11.61
CA VAL A 18 -7.56 -15.49 10.93
C VAL A 18 -9.05 -15.45 10.61
N SER A 19 -9.39 -15.01 9.40
CA SER A 19 -10.75 -15.07 8.88
C SER A 19 -11.01 -16.54 8.59
N SER A 20 -11.69 -17.19 9.53
CA SER A 20 -12.35 -18.47 9.33
C SER A 20 -13.30 -18.33 8.14
N GLN A 21 -12.88 -18.76 6.96
CA GLN A 21 -13.81 -19.01 5.86
C GLN A 21 -14.59 -20.28 6.21
N ASN A 22 -15.88 -20.10 6.49
CA ASN A 22 -16.84 -21.19 6.60
C ASN A 22 -16.92 -21.96 5.28
N SER A 23 -16.21 -23.08 5.20
CA SER A 23 -16.53 -24.16 4.26
C SER A 23 -17.22 -25.28 5.05
N THR A 24 -18.56 -25.24 5.07
CA THR A 24 -19.38 -26.36 5.52
C THR A 24 -19.30 -27.48 4.49
N ASN A 25 -18.37 -28.43 4.70
CA ASN A 25 -18.53 -29.88 4.51
C ASN A 25 -17.16 -30.57 4.43
N SER A 26 -16.69 -31.13 5.54
CA SER A 26 -16.00 -32.43 5.53
C SER A 26 -15.87 -32.97 6.95
N THR A 27 -16.44 -34.14 7.15
CA THR A 27 -16.21 -35.08 8.24
C THR A 27 -14.73 -35.43 8.41
N SER A 28 -14.12 -35.02 9.51
CA SER A 28 -13.29 -35.86 10.39
C SER A 28 -12.83 -35.03 11.57
N ASP A 29 -13.00 -35.58 12.76
CA ASP A 29 -12.53 -35.09 14.06
C ASP A 29 -11.03 -34.72 14.00
N ASP A 30 -10.71 -33.42 13.93
CA ASP A 30 -9.32 -32.89 13.91
C ASP A 30 -9.07 -32.11 15.21
N SER A 31 -9.30 -32.78 16.34
CA SER A 31 -8.85 -32.34 17.67
C SER A 31 -7.34 -32.17 17.63
N CYS A 32 -6.86 -30.93 17.46
CA CYS A 32 -5.45 -30.65 17.33
C CYS A 32 -4.89 -30.06 18.64
N ASP A 33 -4.00 -30.82 19.28
CA ASP A 33 -3.24 -30.40 20.48
C ASP A 33 -2.29 -29.20 20.23
N SER A 34 -2.23 -28.67 18.99
CA SER A 34 -1.48 -27.45 18.68
C SER A 34 -2.06 -26.20 19.33
N ASP A 35 -3.32 -26.24 19.79
CA ASP A 35 -3.94 -25.08 20.42
C ASP A 35 -3.22 -24.67 21.73
N ARG A 36 -2.57 -25.62 22.43
CA ARG A 36 -1.67 -25.30 23.56
C ARG A 36 -0.45 -24.48 23.12
N CYS A 37 0.01 -24.64 21.88
CA CYS A 37 1.14 -23.88 21.36
C CYS A 37 0.73 -22.44 20.95
N LEU A 38 -0.55 -22.17 20.71
CA LEU A 38 -1.03 -20.83 20.33
C LEU A 38 -0.85 -19.80 21.45
N ALA A 39 -0.84 -20.22 22.72
CA ALA A 39 -0.55 -19.33 23.84
C ALA A 39 0.86 -18.71 23.73
N LEU A 40 1.86 -19.48 23.29
CA LEU A 40 3.23 -18.99 23.08
C LEU A 40 3.29 -17.99 21.91
N VAL A 41 2.51 -18.23 20.85
CA VAL A 41 2.39 -17.31 19.70
C VAL A 41 1.73 -15.99 20.14
N ALA A 42 0.69 -16.08 20.97
CA ALA A 42 0.01 -14.91 21.52
C ALA A 42 0.92 -14.07 22.44
N GLU A 43 1.92 -14.69 23.09
CA GLU A 43 2.92 -13.98 23.89
C GLU A 43 3.99 -13.28 23.04
N ILE A 44 4.56 -13.96 22.03
CA ILE A 44 5.65 -13.37 21.23
C ILE A 44 5.16 -12.30 20.25
N GLY A 45 3.94 -12.44 19.71
CA GLY A 45 3.40 -11.53 18.69
C GLY A 45 3.41 -10.05 19.11
N PRO A 46 2.86 -9.68 20.29
CA PRO A 46 2.96 -8.32 20.83
C PRO A 46 4.40 -7.84 21.00
N MET A 47 5.33 -8.70 21.44
CA MET A 47 6.74 -8.33 21.63
C MET A 47 7.41 -7.95 20.32
N ILE A 48 7.15 -8.71 19.23
CA ILE A 48 7.66 -8.36 17.90
C ILE A 48 7.09 -7.02 17.46
N ARG A 49 5.76 -6.84 17.59
CA ARG A 49 5.07 -5.61 17.16
C ARG A 49 5.56 -4.34 17.86
N THR A 50 5.86 -4.41 19.16
CA THR A 50 6.39 -3.24 19.89
C THR A 50 7.82 -2.87 19.51
N HIS A 51 8.52 -3.75 18.79
CA HIS A 51 9.91 -3.58 18.38
C HIS A 51 10.10 -3.56 16.87
N THR A 52 9.02 -3.37 16.10
CA THR A 52 9.11 -3.21 14.64
C THR A 52 9.97 -2.00 14.29
N GLU A 53 9.80 -0.88 15.00
CA GLU A 53 10.50 0.39 14.74
C GLU A 53 11.71 0.63 15.65
N VAL A 54 11.84 -0.12 16.73
CA VAL A 54 12.90 0.09 17.73
C VAL A 54 13.61 -1.23 18.01
N LYS A 55 14.93 -1.18 18.05
CA LYS A 55 15.74 -2.37 18.33
C LYS A 55 15.43 -2.91 19.73
N PRO A 56 15.09 -4.21 19.88
CA PRO A 56 14.94 -4.81 21.19
C PRO A 56 16.23 -4.68 22.02
N LYS A 57 16.08 -4.39 23.32
CA LYS A 57 17.17 -4.55 24.28
C LYS A 57 17.58 -6.03 24.34
N SER A 58 18.82 -6.30 24.75
CA SER A 58 19.38 -7.66 24.81
C SER A 58 18.50 -8.65 25.60
N GLU A 59 17.95 -8.21 26.73
CA GLU A 59 17.06 -9.02 27.59
C GLU A 59 15.76 -9.39 26.88
N VAL A 60 15.16 -8.43 26.17
CA VAL A 60 13.92 -8.64 25.39
C VAL A 60 14.20 -9.58 24.22
N LEU A 61 15.30 -9.36 23.49
CA LEU A 61 15.72 -10.22 22.39
C LEU A 61 15.97 -11.66 22.88
N LYS A 62 16.62 -11.82 24.04
CA LYS A 62 16.82 -13.14 24.66
C LYS A 62 15.48 -13.81 25.00
N LYS A 63 14.53 -13.07 25.57
CA LYS A 63 13.18 -13.60 25.85
C LYS A 63 12.47 -14.03 24.57
N MET A 64 12.53 -13.23 23.51
CA MET A 64 11.92 -13.56 22.21
C MET A 64 12.56 -14.82 21.59
N ASN A 65 13.89 -14.95 21.66
CA ASN A 65 14.61 -16.15 21.19
C ASN A 65 14.22 -17.42 21.96
N ASN A 66 14.05 -17.32 23.29
CA ASN A 66 13.57 -18.42 24.11
C ASN A 66 12.16 -18.85 23.70
N LEU A 67 11.22 -17.91 23.59
CA LEU A 67 9.86 -18.18 23.11
C LEU A 67 9.86 -18.80 21.72
N CYS A 68 10.70 -18.31 20.81
CA CYS A 68 10.87 -18.91 19.48
C CYS A 68 11.33 -20.36 19.52
N THR A 69 12.23 -20.70 20.45
CA THR A 69 12.69 -22.08 20.65
C THR A 69 11.56 -22.97 21.16
N GLU A 70 10.78 -22.48 22.12
CA GLU A 70 9.61 -23.18 22.67
C GLU A 70 8.51 -23.38 21.62
N ILE A 71 8.18 -22.35 20.84
CA ILE A 71 7.22 -22.40 19.74
C ILE A 71 7.63 -23.45 18.72
N LYS A 72 8.89 -23.42 18.26
CA LYS A 72 9.41 -24.39 17.29
C LYS A 72 9.30 -25.82 17.82
N SER A 73 9.66 -26.04 19.09
CA SER A 73 9.55 -27.35 19.73
C SER A 73 8.10 -27.82 19.85
N CYS A 74 7.20 -26.95 20.31
CA CYS A 74 5.79 -27.27 20.54
C CYS A 74 5.08 -27.64 19.23
N PHE A 75 5.20 -26.79 18.22
CA PHE A 75 4.53 -27.02 16.94
C PHE A 75 5.15 -28.14 16.10
N LYS A 76 6.44 -28.47 16.28
CA LYS A 76 7.05 -29.65 15.65
C LYS A 76 6.40 -30.96 16.12
N ALA A 77 5.87 -31.00 17.34
CA ALA A 77 5.13 -32.14 17.86
C ALA A 77 3.69 -32.23 17.31
N ALA A 78 3.13 -31.14 16.79
CA ALA A 78 1.80 -31.12 16.19
C ALA A 78 1.82 -31.70 14.76
N THR A 79 1.10 -32.81 14.54
CA THR A 79 1.07 -33.51 13.25
C THR A 79 -0.12 -33.12 12.36
N CYS A 80 -1.11 -32.41 12.91
CA CYS A 80 -2.31 -31.97 12.21
C CYS A 80 -2.00 -30.89 11.15
N LYS A 81 -2.87 -30.73 10.14
CA LYS A 81 -2.66 -29.79 9.03
C LYS A 81 -2.56 -28.33 9.50
N LYS A 82 -3.47 -27.91 10.39
CA LYS A 82 -3.48 -26.56 11.00
C LYS A 82 -2.20 -26.28 11.79
N GLY A 83 -1.73 -27.25 12.57
CA GLY A 83 -0.50 -27.18 13.35
C GLY A 83 0.73 -27.06 12.46
N LYS A 84 0.84 -27.88 11.40
CA LYS A 84 1.94 -27.80 10.42
C LYS A 84 2.00 -26.45 9.70
N HIS A 85 0.86 -25.93 9.26
CA HIS A 85 0.80 -24.62 8.61
C HIS A 85 1.24 -23.49 9.57
N THR A 86 0.76 -23.53 10.83
CA THR A 86 1.13 -22.54 11.84
C THR A 86 2.62 -22.64 12.21
N TYR A 87 3.15 -23.86 12.32
CA TYR A 87 4.57 -24.13 12.54
C TYR A 87 5.43 -23.46 11.47
N GLU A 88 5.11 -23.66 10.19
CA GLU A 88 5.90 -23.15 9.08
C GLU A 88 5.99 -21.62 9.09
N SER A 89 4.87 -20.94 9.34
CA SER A 89 4.83 -19.48 9.47
C SER A 89 5.60 -18.96 10.69
N MET A 90 5.44 -19.61 11.85
CA MET A 90 6.11 -19.20 13.09
C MET A 90 7.62 -19.49 13.06
N ARG A 91 8.01 -20.63 12.50
CA ARG A 91 9.42 -20.98 12.26
C ARG A 91 10.10 -19.89 11.43
N ASP A 92 9.45 -19.47 10.34
CA ASP A 92 9.97 -18.42 9.45
C ASP A 92 10.21 -17.09 10.17
N ALA A 93 9.24 -16.63 10.95
CA ALA A 93 9.37 -15.40 11.72
C ALA A 93 10.48 -15.51 12.78
N CYS A 94 10.59 -16.67 13.43
CA CYS A 94 11.60 -16.93 14.45
C CYS A 94 13.01 -17.12 13.90
N ASP A 95 13.18 -17.70 12.72
CA ASP A 95 14.49 -17.81 12.04
C ASP A 95 15.02 -16.44 11.60
N HIS A 96 14.12 -15.47 11.41
CA HIS A 96 14.44 -14.13 10.91
C HIS A 96 14.06 -13.02 11.89
N LEU A 97 14.07 -13.30 13.20
CA LEU A 97 13.58 -12.41 14.25
C LEU A 97 14.23 -11.01 14.20
N GLU A 98 15.53 -10.94 13.91
CA GLU A 98 16.24 -9.66 13.81
C GLU A 98 15.82 -8.83 12.59
N LEU A 99 15.40 -9.47 11.49
CA LEU A 99 14.83 -8.77 10.33
C LEU A 99 13.41 -8.26 10.61
N MET A 100 12.70 -8.89 11.55
CA MET A 100 11.35 -8.50 11.96
C MET A 100 11.33 -7.36 12.99
N THR A 101 12.50 -6.91 13.46
CA THR A 101 12.62 -5.92 14.53
C THR A 101 13.63 -4.84 14.15
N GLY A 102 13.78 -3.81 14.99
CA GLY A 102 14.88 -2.85 14.86
C GLY A 102 14.81 -1.98 13.60
N ASN A 103 13.61 -1.62 13.18
CA ASN A 103 13.34 -0.71 12.06
C ASN A 103 13.81 -1.20 10.69
N VAL A 104 14.03 -2.52 10.53
CA VAL A 104 14.47 -3.10 9.27
C VAL A 104 13.45 -2.92 8.16
N GLN A 105 12.15 -3.16 8.41
CA GLN A 105 11.11 -3.02 7.38
C GLN A 105 10.98 -1.56 6.88
N PRO A 106 10.89 -0.53 7.75
CA PRO A 106 10.89 0.86 7.28
C PRO A 106 12.19 1.25 6.56
N CYS A 107 13.35 0.78 7.02
CA CYS A 107 14.61 0.98 6.30
C CYS A 107 14.58 0.39 4.89
N LEU A 108 14.03 -0.82 4.74
CA LEU A 108 13.93 -1.50 3.46
C LEU A 108 12.96 -0.80 2.51
N LYS A 109 11.86 -0.22 3.01
CA LYS A 109 10.99 0.68 2.21
C LYS A 109 11.75 1.86 1.65
N LYS A 110 12.60 2.52 2.46
CA LYS A 110 13.44 3.62 1.99
C LYS A 110 14.46 3.16 0.93
N PHE A 111 15.04 1.98 1.09
CA PHE A 111 15.89 1.38 0.06
C PHE A 111 15.12 1.18 -1.25
N TYR A 112 13.90 0.63 -1.21
CA TYR A 112 13.07 0.47 -2.41
C TYR A 112 12.72 1.79 -3.07
N SER A 113 12.33 2.80 -2.28
CA SER A 113 12.09 4.16 -2.77
C SER A 113 13.33 4.72 -3.47
N ALA A 114 14.51 4.57 -2.87
CA ALA A 114 15.77 5.01 -3.46
C ALA A 114 16.10 4.30 -4.78
N VAL A 115 15.74 3.03 -4.93
CA VAL A 115 15.89 2.29 -6.19
C VAL A 115 14.88 2.78 -7.23
N TYR A 116 13.59 2.90 -6.89
CA TYR A 116 12.55 3.36 -7.82
C TYR A 116 12.82 4.76 -8.40
N HIS A 117 13.39 5.65 -7.58
CA HIS A 117 13.68 7.02 -7.97
C HIS A 117 15.13 7.24 -8.42
N GLU A 118 15.91 6.15 -8.57
CA GLU A 118 17.32 6.21 -8.97
C GLU A 118 18.12 7.25 -8.16
N LYS A 119 17.80 7.39 -6.86
CA LYS A 119 18.34 8.44 -5.98
C LYS A 119 19.86 8.36 -5.83
N TYR A 120 20.43 7.18 -6.08
CA TYR A 120 21.85 6.89 -5.96
C TYR A 120 22.36 6.28 -7.26
N ASN A 121 23.45 6.82 -7.80
CA ASN A 121 24.00 6.33 -9.07
C ASN A 121 24.32 4.83 -9.07
N CYS A 122 24.63 4.23 -7.91
CA CYS A 122 24.93 2.81 -7.81
C CYS A 122 23.70 1.90 -7.94
N THR A 123 22.49 2.45 -7.74
CA THR A 123 21.23 1.70 -7.92
C THR A 123 20.81 1.64 -9.38
N ALA A 124 21.38 2.51 -10.23
CA ALA A 124 21.22 2.46 -11.68
C ALA A 124 21.75 1.11 -12.22
N ASP A 125 21.08 0.59 -13.26
CA ASP A 125 21.44 -0.67 -13.94
C ASP A 125 21.39 -1.94 -13.06
N LYS A 126 20.78 -1.87 -11.86
CA LYS A 126 20.60 -3.02 -10.97
C LYS A 126 19.15 -3.46 -10.91
N TYR A 127 18.95 -4.78 -10.90
CA TYR A 127 17.63 -5.38 -10.89
C TYR A 127 17.14 -5.70 -9.46
N TYR A 128 17.43 -4.85 -8.47
CA TYR A 128 17.01 -5.08 -7.07
C TYR A 128 15.49 -5.27 -6.91
N LEU A 129 14.72 -4.69 -7.83
CA LEU A 129 13.26 -4.71 -7.81
C LEU A 129 12.61 -5.65 -8.84
N THR A 130 13.40 -6.44 -9.57
CA THR A 130 12.86 -7.33 -10.61
C THR A 130 12.10 -8.53 -10.02
N GLU A 131 11.16 -9.05 -10.81
CA GLU A 131 10.42 -10.28 -10.52
C GLU A 131 11.23 -11.55 -10.86
N ASP A 132 12.28 -11.41 -11.67
CA ASP A 132 13.23 -12.47 -11.95
C ASP A 132 14.10 -12.73 -10.70
N LEU A 133 13.65 -13.63 -9.83
CA LEU A 133 14.28 -13.87 -8.52
C LEU A 133 15.78 -14.24 -8.60
N PRO A 134 16.24 -15.06 -9.57
CA PRO A 134 17.67 -15.25 -9.80
C PRO A 134 18.43 -13.95 -10.08
N LYS A 135 17.96 -13.11 -11.03
CA LYS A 135 18.60 -11.82 -11.32
C LYS A 135 18.53 -10.84 -10.15
N ARG A 136 17.44 -10.90 -9.39
CA ARG A 136 17.27 -10.11 -8.17
C ARG A 136 18.32 -10.49 -7.14
N ARG A 137 18.47 -11.79 -6.87
CA ARG A 137 19.48 -12.33 -5.96
C ARG A 137 20.87 -11.92 -6.39
N GLU A 138 21.20 -12.10 -7.66
CA GLU A 138 22.47 -11.65 -8.23
C GLU A 138 22.69 -10.15 -8.02
N SER A 139 21.66 -9.32 -8.22
CA SER A 139 21.73 -7.88 -8.00
C SER A 139 22.05 -7.51 -6.54
N TYR A 140 21.46 -8.19 -5.56
CA TYR A 140 21.83 -7.99 -4.16
C TYR A 140 23.24 -8.51 -3.86
N THR A 141 23.61 -9.69 -4.36
CA THR A 141 24.94 -10.27 -4.12
C THR A 141 26.06 -9.39 -4.71
N LEU A 142 25.97 -9.01 -5.99
CA LEU A 142 26.97 -8.17 -6.66
C LEU A 142 26.87 -6.70 -6.25
N GLY A 143 25.67 -6.23 -5.96
CA GLY A 143 25.37 -4.87 -5.56
C GLY A 143 25.40 -4.65 -4.04
N ARG A 144 26.08 -5.52 -3.30
CA ARG A 144 26.13 -5.45 -1.82
C ARG A 144 26.62 -4.11 -1.29
N PHE A 145 27.68 -3.57 -1.90
CA PHE A 145 28.22 -2.26 -1.54
C PHE A 145 27.20 -1.14 -1.75
N CYS A 146 26.48 -1.17 -2.87
CA CYS A 146 25.44 -0.17 -3.14
C CYS A 146 24.28 -0.27 -2.14
N PHE A 147 23.83 -1.49 -1.80
CA PHE A 147 22.81 -1.66 -0.76
C PHE A 147 23.24 -1.00 0.56
N PHE A 148 24.48 -1.22 0.98
CA PHE A 148 25.02 -0.61 2.21
C PHE A 148 25.16 0.91 2.11
N GLU A 149 25.65 1.44 0.99
CA GLU A 149 25.73 2.88 0.77
C GLU A 149 24.35 3.56 0.93
N VAL A 150 23.29 2.95 0.39
CA VAL A 150 21.94 3.48 0.50
C VAL A 150 21.44 3.42 1.94
N ILE A 151 21.53 2.27 2.62
CA ILE A 151 20.99 2.16 3.98
C ILE A 151 21.78 2.98 5.00
N GLU A 152 23.07 3.22 4.79
CA GLU A 152 23.88 4.12 5.62
C GLU A 152 23.40 5.57 5.56
N LYS A 153 22.80 5.98 4.44
CA LYS A 153 22.27 7.33 4.24
C LYS A 153 20.79 7.47 4.61
N GLU A 154 20.01 6.40 4.44
CA GLU A 154 18.55 6.44 4.61
C GLU A 154 18.06 5.91 5.97
N CYS A 155 18.85 5.09 6.66
CA CYS A 155 18.44 4.36 7.85
C CYS A 155 19.21 4.77 9.10
N SER A 156 18.73 4.37 10.29
CA SER A 156 19.45 4.63 11.53
C SER A 156 20.67 3.71 11.67
N ALA A 157 21.68 4.19 12.40
CA ALA A 157 22.91 3.43 12.64
C ALA A 157 22.65 2.06 13.29
N GLU A 158 21.65 1.96 14.16
CA GLU A 158 21.24 0.70 14.79
C GLU A 158 20.72 -0.32 13.77
N THR A 159 19.90 0.11 12.82
CA THR A 159 19.36 -0.74 11.76
C THR A 159 20.44 -1.16 10.78
N VAL A 160 21.33 -0.23 10.41
CA VAL A 160 22.51 -0.54 9.59
C VAL A 160 23.37 -1.60 10.26
N LYS A 161 23.58 -1.53 11.57
CA LYS A 161 24.32 -2.55 12.32
C LYS A 161 23.65 -3.93 12.29
N ILE A 162 22.32 -4.00 12.26
CA ILE A 162 21.59 -5.26 12.11
C ILE A 162 21.82 -5.83 10.70
N LEU A 163 21.62 -5.01 9.66
CA LEU A 163 21.65 -5.44 8.26
C LEU A 163 23.06 -5.68 7.70
N SER A 164 24.09 -5.05 8.27
CA SER A 164 25.48 -5.19 7.82
C SER A 164 26.16 -6.49 8.24
N SER A 165 25.57 -7.26 9.18
CA SER A 165 26.09 -8.58 9.49
C SER A 165 25.94 -9.51 8.29
N ASN A 166 26.98 -10.31 7.97
CA ASN A 166 26.92 -11.26 6.84
C ASN A 166 25.69 -12.16 6.95
N PHE A 167 25.42 -12.69 8.15
CA PHE A 167 24.29 -13.56 8.39
C PHE A 167 22.93 -12.90 8.12
N ASN A 168 22.70 -11.68 8.62
CA ASN A 168 21.42 -11.00 8.40
C ASN A 168 21.27 -10.52 6.97
N TYR A 169 22.36 -10.14 6.31
CA TYR A 169 22.34 -9.76 4.91
C TYR A 169 21.99 -10.95 4.00
N ASP A 170 22.62 -12.10 4.22
CA ASP A 170 22.34 -13.32 3.47
C ASP A 170 20.89 -13.79 3.73
N ASN A 171 20.43 -13.71 4.97
CA ASN A 171 19.03 -14.00 5.32
C ASN A 171 18.05 -13.04 4.66
N LEU A 172 18.35 -11.74 4.61
CA LEU A 172 17.53 -10.76 3.90
C LEU A 172 17.43 -11.15 2.42
N ILE A 173 18.55 -11.44 1.76
CA ILE A 173 18.55 -11.88 0.35
C ILE A 173 17.68 -13.12 0.18
N ASN A 174 17.80 -14.10 1.08
CA ASN A 174 16.98 -15.30 1.05
C ASN A 174 15.49 -14.99 1.18
N VAL A 175 15.11 -14.15 2.14
CA VAL A 175 13.72 -13.68 2.32
C VAL A 175 13.20 -12.98 1.07
N LEU A 176 14.03 -12.19 0.39
CA LEU A 176 13.61 -11.41 -0.77
C LEU A 176 13.53 -12.21 -2.08
N THR A 177 14.25 -13.33 -2.17
CA THR A 177 14.49 -14.01 -3.46
C THR A 177 14.18 -15.50 -3.48
N THR A 178 13.74 -16.07 -2.36
CA THR A 178 13.34 -17.47 -2.29
C THR A 178 11.83 -17.56 -2.05
N LEU A 179 11.10 -18.11 -3.02
CA LEU A 179 9.68 -18.38 -2.84
C LEU A 179 9.49 -19.37 -1.67
N PRO A 180 8.53 -19.11 -0.76
CA PRO A 180 8.21 -20.07 0.28
C PRO A 180 7.65 -21.35 -0.35
N GLY A 181 8.30 -22.49 -0.11
CA GLY A 181 7.72 -23.82 -0.39
C GLY A 181 6.88 -24.33 0.77
N GLY A 182 5.96 -25.27 0.53
CA GLY A 182 5.13 -25.89 1.57
C GLY A 182 3.65 -26.07 1.17
N LEU A 183 2.84 -26.59 2.09
CA LEU A 183 1.39 -26.74 1.93
C LEU A 183 0.73 -25.36 1.83
N GLN A 184 0.03 -25.08 0.71
CA GLN A 184 -0.80 -23.89 0.47
C GLN A 184 -0.29 -22.61 1.15
N ASP A 185 0.72 -21.99 0.54
CA ASP A 185 1.20 -20.67 0.92
C ASP A 185 0.03 -19.67 1.02
N ASN A 186 -0.18 -19.17 2.23
CA ASN A 186 -1.31 -18.32 2.59
C ASN A 186 -0.92 -16.84 2.71
N CYS A 187 0.22 -16.45 2.13
CA CYS A 187 0.69 -15.07 2.07
C CYS A 187 1.17 -14.46 3.40
N ASN A 188 1.34 -15.29 4.44
CA ASN A 188 1.81 -14.84 5.77
C ASN A 188 3.31 -15.05 6.02
N ARG A 189 4.05 -15.54 5.03
CA ARG A 189 5.51 -15.74 5.11
C ARG A 189 6.26 -14.43 4.93
N LEU A 190 7.47 -14.34 5.49
CA LEU A 190 8.28 -13.12 5.44
C LEU A 190 8.58 -12.67 4.01
N TYR A 191 8.73 -13.62 3.08
CA TYR A 191 8.87 -13.31 1.65
C TYR A 191 7.78 -12.34 1.18
N HIS A 192 6.52 -12.61 1.51
CA HIS A 192 5.40 -11.80 1.04
C HIS A 192 5.35 -10.46 1.73
N SER A 193 5.54 -10.42 3.06
CA SER A 193 5.52 -9.16 3.79
C SER A 193 6.66 -8.24 3.35
N PHE A 194 7.87 -8.76 3.15
CA PHE A 194 9.03 -7.95 2.71
C PHE A 194 8.95 -7.54 1.24
N ASN A 195 8.31 -8.34 0.38
CA ASN A 195 8.06 -7.94 -1.01
C ASN A 195 6.90 -6.94 -1.11
N LYS A 196 5.88 -7.03 -0.25
CA LYS A 196 4.77 -6.06 -0.16
C LYS A 196 5.29 -4.64 0.12
N LEU A 197 6.33 -4.50 0.93
CA LEU A 197 6.98 -3.21 1.23
C LEU A 197 7.41 -2.42 -0.03
N GLN A 198 7.64 -3.08 -1.17
CA GLN A 198 7.93 -2.39 -2.44
C GLN A 198 6.71 -1.63 -2.94
N CYS A 199 5.52 -2.22 -2.83
CA CYS A 199 4.28 -1.57 -3.21
C CYS A 199 3.92 -0.47 -2.20
N GLU A 200 4.13 -0.71 -0.90
CA GLU A 200 3.94 0.32 0.13
C GLU A 200 4.86 1.53 -0.10
N SER A 201 6.10 1.31 -0.54
CA SER A 201 7.01 2.40 -0.93
C SER A 201 6.47 3.24 -2.10
N LEU A 202 5.80 2.62 -3.09
CA LEU A 202 5.16 3.35 -4.18
C LEU A 202 3.91 4.10 -3.69
N GLU A 203 3.10 3.48 -2.80
CA GLU A 203 1.94 4.12 -2.18
C GLU A 203 2.35 5.37 -1.37
N GLU A 204 3.45 5.29 -0.61
CA GLU A 204 4.03 6.43 0.11
C GLU A 204 4.54 7.51 -0.85
N ALA A 205 5.23 7.13 -1.93
CA ALA A 205 5.70 8.08 -2.94
C ALA A 205 4.53 8.84 -3.61
N ILE A 206 3.42 8.14 -3.90
CA ILE A 206 2.19 8.77 -4.37
C ILE A 206 1.68 9.79 -3.34
N ALA A 207 1.62 9.41 -2.06
CA ALA A 207 1.14 10.30 -1.02
C ALA A 207 2.02 11.55 -0.83
N GLU A 208 3.34 11.46 -1.04
CA GLU A 208 4.22 12.63 -1.01
C GLU A 208 4.04 13.50 -2.27
N LYS A 209 4.05 12.90 -3.47
CA LYS A 209 3.85 13.65 -4.72
C LYS A 209 2.49 14.36 -4.76
N GLU A 210 1.45 13.76 -4.18
CA GLU A 210 0.12 14.38 -4.03
C GLU A 210 0.18 15.73 -3.30
N LYS A 211 1.07 15.88 -2.31
CA LYS A 211 1.24 17.13 -1.53
C LYS A 211 1.96 18.23 -2.31
N GLU A 212 2.73 17.85 -3.32
CA GLU A 212 3.52 18.77 -4.15
C GLU A 212 2.70 19.34 -5.31
N ILE A 213 1.66 18.63 -5.75
CA ILE A 213 0.84 19.03 -6.90
C ILE A 213 -0.06 20.21 -6.52
N ASP A 214 0.06 21.31 -7.26
CA ASP A 214 -0.93 22.40 -7.23
C ASP A 214 -2.14 22.05 -8.10
N TRP A 215 -3.10 21.38 -7.49
CA TRP A 215 -4.36 20.97 -8.13
C TRP A 215 -5.22 22.13 -8.67
N VAL A 216 -4.92 23.38 -8.29
CA VAL A 216 -5.60 24.57 -8.81
C VAL A 216 -5.03 24.95 -10.18
N ASP A 217 -3.71 24.90 -10.34
CA ASP A 217 -2.97 25.39 -11.53
C ASP A 217 -2.48 24.29 -12.48
N THR A 218 -2.80 23.01 -12.22
CA THR A 218 -2.50 21.88 -13.14
C THR A 218 -3.31 21.99 -14.45
N THR A 219 -3.04 22.99 -15.29
CA THR A 219 -4.00 23.57 -16.24
C THR A 219 -4.28 22.73 -17.48
N GLN A 220 -3.56 21.64 -17.73
CA GLN A 220 -3.65 20.90 -18.99
C GLN A 220 -3.55 19.37 -18.80
N THR A 221 -4.14 18.62 -19.73
CA THR A 221 -4.05 17.15 -19.80
C THR A 221 -2.63 16.62 -20.00
N ASN A 222 -1.71 17.49 -20.44
CA ASN A 222 -0.29 17.20 -20.64
C ASN A 222 0.59 17.82 -19.55
N ASP A 223 0.01 18.23 -18.42
CA ASP A 223 0.79 18.65 -17.27
C ASP A 223 1.72 17.50 -16.85
N THR A 224 3.02 17.76 -16.89
CA THR A 224 4.05 16.74 -16.67
C THR A 224 3.96 16.17 -15.25
N ASP A 225 3.60 16.99 -14.26
CA ASP A 225 3.44 16.53 -12.88
C ASP A 225 2.23 15.61 -12.73
N LEU A 226 1.10 15.93 -13.39
CA LEU A 226 -0.08 15.05 -13.38
C LEU A 226 0.19 13.73 -14.12
N VAL A 227 0.85 13.78 -15.27
CA VAL A 227 1.20 12.57 -16.04
C VAL A 227 2.12 11.66 -15.23
N GLN A 228 3.17 12.21 -14.60
CA GLN A 228 4.06 11.44 -13.73
C GLN A 228 3.30 10.87 -12.52
N PHE A 229 2.44 11.66 -11.89
CA PHE A 229 1.64 11.23 -10.75
C PHE A 229 0.70 10.07 -11.09
N LEU A 230 -0.02 10.15 -12.21
CA LEU A 230 -0.89 9.07 -12.67
C LEU A 230 -0.10 7.82 -13.09
N GLN A 231 1.13 7.99 -13.58
CA GLN A 231 2.02 6.86 -13.86
C GLN A 231 2.42 6.13 -12.59
N MET A 232 2.72 6.84 -11.50
CA MET A 232 3.02 6.21 -10.20
C MET A 232 1.87 5.32 -9.70
N PHE A 233 0.61 5.74 -9.91
CA PHE A 233 -0.55 4.90 -9.59
C PHE A 233 -0.58 3.59 -10.39
N LYS A 234 -0.21 3.63 -11.69
CA LYS A 234 -0.16 2.42 -12.53
C LYS A 234 0.92 1.45 -12.05
N ASP A 235 2.08 1.98 -11.67
CA ASP A 235 3.20 1.17 -11.19
C ASP A 235 2.85 0.52 -9.84
N ALA A 236 2.25 1.28 -8.92
CA ALA A 236 1.74 0.77 -7.65
C ALA A 236 0.63 -0.26 -7.83
N GLU A 237 -0.35 -0.02 -8.73
CA GLU A 237 -1.41 -0.98 -9.03
C GLU A 237 -0.85 -2.31 -9.54
N LYS A 238 0.12 -2.26 -10.46
CA LYS A 238 0.80 -3.45 -10.98
C LYS A 238 1.51 -4.22 -9.86
N CYS A 239 2.16 -3.52 -8.94
CA CYS A 239 2.81 -4.12 -7.77
C CYS A 239 1.77 -4.79 -6.85
N ILE A 240 0.72 -4.06 -6.48
CA ILE A 240 -0.37 -4.54 -5.60
C ILE A 240 -1.07 -5.77 -6.20
N ALA A 241 -1.30 -5.78 -7.52
CA ALA A 241 -1.97 -6.88 -8.21
C ALA A 241 -1.18 -8.21 -8.12
N LYS A 242 0.15 -8.14 -8.04
CA LYS A 242 1.04 -9.30 -7.96
C LYS A 242 1.27 -9.79 -6.54
N SER A 243 1.03 -8.93 -5.55
CA SER A 243 1.20 -9.28 -4.14
C SER A 243 -0.09 -9.88 -3.57
N CYS A 244 0.05 -11.09 -3.01
CA CYS A 244 -1.05 -11.77 -2.35
C CYS A 244 -1.27 -11.32 -0.89
N SER A 245 -0.40 -10.45 -0.36
CA SER A 245 -0.57 -9.81 0.95
C SER A 245 -1.59 -8.65 0.95
N TYR A 246 -2.09 -8.25 -0.22
CA TYR A 246 -3.19 -7.30 -0.32
C TYR A 246 -4.52 -8.04 -0.43
N ASN A 247 -5.52 -7.58 0.34
CA ASN A 247 -6.88 -8.07 0.23
C ASN A 247 -7.70 -7.23 -0.77
N ASP A 248 -8.88 -7.73 -1.12
CA ASP A 248 -9.73 -7.08 -2.13
C ASP A 248 -10.24 -5.70 -1.69
N ILE A 249 -10.42 -5.49 -0.39
CA ILE A 249 -10.83 -4.18 0.16
C ILE A 249 -9.74 -3.14 -0.13
N HIS A 250 -8.47 -3.47 0.14
CA HIS A 250 -7.35 -2.57 -0.16
C HIS A 250 -7.26 -2.27 -1.64
N ARG A 251 -7.39 -3.30 -2.49
CA ARG A 251 -7.37 -3.14 -3.96
C ARG A 251 -8.49 -2.22 -4.43
N LEU A 252 -9.70 -2.36 -3.88
CA LEU A 252 -10.84 -1.50 -4.19
C LEU A 252 -10.62 -0.06 -3.75
N ILE A 253 -10.06 0.17 -2.55
CA ILE A 253 -9.74 1.50 -2.04
C ILE A 253 -8.68 2.16 -2.92
N PHE A 254 -7.59 1.43 -3.24
CA PHE A 254 -6.52 1.93 -4.10
C PHE A 254 -7.05 2.31 -5.49
N LYS A 255 -7.85 1.42 -6.10
CA LYS A 255 -8.51 1.69 -7.39
C LYS A 255 -9.43 2.91 -7.31
N SER A 256 -10.23 3.03 -6.26
CA SER A 256 -11.10 4.20 -6.08
C SER A 256 -10.32 5.51 -5.94
N LYS A 257 -9.14 5.48 -5.29
CA LYS A 257 -8.24 6.63 -5.19
C LYS A 257 -7.68 6.99 -6.58
N LYS A 258 -7.21 5.99 -7.33
CA LYS A 258 -6.70 6.15 -8.70
C LYS A 258 -7.77 6.75 -9.63
N ASP A 259 -8.96 6.15 -9.68
CA ASP A 259 -10.08 6.60 -10.52
C ASP A 259 -10.43 8.07 -10.25
N TRP A 260 -10.37 8.50 -8.98
CA TRP A 260 -10.59 9.90 -8.59
C TRP A 260 -9.54 10.85 -9.15
N PHE A 261 -8.26 10.51 -9.07
CA PHE A 261 -7.19 11.38 -9.59
C PHE A 261 -7.11 11.37 -11.12
N GLU A 262 -7.48 10.28 -11.77
CA GLU A 262 -7.57 10.24 -13.24
C GLU A 262 -8.58 11.26 -13.77
N LEU A 263 -9.63 11.61 -13.01
CA LEU A 263 -10.58 12.65 -13.39
C LEU A 263 -9.91 14.00 -13.66
N TYR A 264 -8.82 14.36 -12.96
CA TYR A 264 -8.14 15.65 -13.17
C TYR A 264 -7.56 15.81 -14.58
N SER A 265 -7.35 14.69 -15.28
CA SER A 265 -6.88 14.65 -16.67
C SER A 265 -8.01 14.68 -17.70
N THR A 266 -9.27 14.79 -17.27
CA THR A 266 -10.43 14.75 -18.18
C THR A 266 -10.91 16.14 -18.57
N GLU A 267 -11.51 16.25 -19.76
CA GLU A 267 -12.22 17.45 -20.24
C GLU A 267 -13.32 17.91 -19.27
N PHE A 268 -13.97 16.95 -18.59
CA PHE A 268 -14.94 17.23 -17.55
C PHE A 268 -14.33 18.06 -16.40
N PHE A 269 -13.17 17.65 -15.88
CA PHE A 269 -12.57 18.34 -14.73
C PHE A 269 -11.90 19.67 -15.13
N MET A 270 -11.34 19.73 -16.34
CA MET A 270 -10.93 21.01 -16.93
C MET A 270 -12.12 21.98 -17.02
N CYS A 271 -13.27 21.51 -17.47
CA CYS A 271 -14.49 22.31 -17.50
C CYS A 271 -14.94 22.75 -16.11
N LYS A 272 -14.92 21.86 -15.12
CA LYS A 272 -15.24 22.21 -13.72
C LYS A 272 -14.37 23.37 -13.22
N ARG A 273 -13.07 23.38 -13.54
CA ARG A 273 -12.16 24.47 -13.18
C ARG A 273 -12.48 25.77 -13.90
N LYS A 274 -12.75 25.71 -15.20
CA LYS A 274 -13.23 26.87 -15.97
C LYS A 274 -14.50 27.45 -15.36
N MET A 275 -15.45 26.61 -14.97
CA MET A 275 -16.68 27.04 -14.29
C MET A 275 -16.40 27.71 -12.94
N MET A 276 -15.41 27.27 -12.16
CA MET A 276 -15.03 27.97 -10.92
C MET A 276 -14.56 29.42 -11.16
N LEU A 277 -13.97 29.70 -12.31
CA LEU A 277 -13.56 31.04 -12.73
C LEU A 277 -14.74 31.84 -13.31
N ASP A 278 -15.45 31.26 -14.27
CA ASP A 278 -16.57 31.90 -14.99
C ASP A 278 -17.80 32.13 -14.10
N LYS A 279 -17.92 31.37 -13.01
CA LYS A 279 -19.03 31.36 -12.04
C LYS A 279 -20.42 31.45 -12.70
N PRO A 280 -20.83 30.41 -13.47
CA PRO A 280 -22.15 30.37 -14.11
C PRO A 280 -23.27 30.63 -13.10
N SER A 281 -24.18 31.55 -13.45
CA SER A 281 -25.24 32.00 -12.55
C SER A 281 -26.63 31.61 -13.04
N ALA A 282 -27.60 31.65 -12.12
CA ALA A 282 -29.01 31.37 -12.40
C ALA A 282 -29.64 32.34 -13.41
N GLN A 283 -29.07 33.55 -13.59
CA GLN A 283 -29.53 34.50 -14.61
C GLN A 283 -29.35 33.94 -16.03
N LYS A 284 -28.21 33.27 -16.29
CA LYS A 284 -27.93 32.62 -17.57
C LYS A 284 -28.52 31.21 -17.63
N PHE A 285 -28.56 30.52 -16.50
CA PHE A 285 -29.03 29.14 -16.39
C PHE A 285 -30.13 29.01 -15.32
N PRO A 286 -31.40 29.31 -15.65
CA PRO A 286 -32.49 29.33 -14.67
C PRO A 286 -32.70 28.02 -13.91
N CYS A 287 -32.34 26.88 -14.52
CA CYS A 287 -32.42 25.56 -13.89
C CYS A 287 -31.50 25.40 -12.66
N LEU A 288 -30.54 26.30 -12.44
CA LEU A 288 -29.70 26.29 -11.25
C LEU A 288 -30.45 26.75 -9.99
N GLY A 289 -31.46 27.63 -10.12
CA GLY A 289 -32.09 28.27 -8.96
C GLY A 289 -31.04 28.90 -8.03
N ASP A 290 -31.11 28.58 -6.75
CA ASP A 290 -30.14 29.05 -5.74
C ASP A 290 -28.92 28.13 -5.57
N HIS A 291 -28.79 27.09 -6.40
CA HIS A 291 -27.73 26.11 -6.26
C HIS A 291 -26.35 26.66 -6.68
N ASN A 292 -25.36 26.46 -5.80
CA ASN A 292 -23.97 26.78 -6.10
C ASN A 292 -23.32 25.68 -6.97
N ILE A 293 -23.38 25.82 -8.30
CA ILE A 293 -22.83 24.83 -9.25
C ILE A 293 -21.29 24.71 -9.22
N VAL A 294 -20.58 25.61 -8.55
CA VAL A 294 -19.11 25.53 -8.38
C VAL A 294 -18.71 25.16 -6.95
N GLY A 295 -19.69 25.03 -6.06
CA GLY A 295 -19.51 24.68 -4.66
C GLY A 295 -18.83 23.31 -4.48
N SER A 296 -18.14 23.14 -3.36
CA SER A 296 -17.42 21.91 -3.02
C SER A 296 -17.98 21.23 -1.77
N LYS A 297 -19.08 21.72 -1.19
CA LYS A 297 -19.72 21.03 -0.06
C LYS A 297 -20.32 19.70 -0.55
N LYS A 298 -20.40 18.71 0.34
CA LYS A 298 -20.97 17.40 0.02
C LYS A 298 -22.38 17.53 -0.55
N ASP A 299 -23.28 18.23 0.13
CA ASP A 299 -24.68 18.36 -0.31
C ASP A 299 -24.81 19.07 -1.66
N GLU A 300 -24.04 20.14 -1.87
CA GLU A 300 -23.96 20.85 -3.16
C GLU A 300 -23.44 19.92 -4.27
N THR A 301 -22.39 19.15 -3.99
CA THR A 301 -21.82 18.19 -4.95
C THR A 301 -22.83 17.10 -5.29
N CYS A 302 -23.49 16.52 -4.29
CA CYS A 302 -24.45 15.45 -4.47
C CYS A 302 -25.69 15.91 -5.24
N GLU A 303 -26.25 17.07 -4.90
CA GLU A 303 -27.40 17.64 -5.62
C GLU A 303 -27.08 17.92 -7.10
N ARG A 304 -25.89 18.46 -7.39
CA ARG A 304 -25.41 18.72 -8.75
C ARG A 304 -25.40 17.49 -9.64
N TYR A 305 -24.86 16.38 -9.11
CA TYR A 305 -24.68 15.15 -9.88
C TYR A 305 -25.86 14.16 -9.77
N SER A 306 -26.91 14.52 -9.01
CA SER A 306 -28.16 13.76 -8.92
C SER A 306 -29.34 14.56 -9.48
N LYS A 307 -29.97 15.41 -8.67
CA LYS A 307 -31.19 16.16 -9.01
C LYS A 307 -30.98 17.16 -10.14
N LEU A 308 -29.81 17.81 -10.18
CA LEU A 308 -29.48 18.82 -11.19
C LEU A 308 -28.62 18.24 -12.32
N LYS A 309 -28.66 16.93 -12.55
CA LYS A 309 -27.85 16.25 -13.57
C LYS A 309 -27.97 16.91 -14.95
N ASP A 310 -29.20 17.10 -15.44
CA ASP A 310 -29.42 17.64 -16.79
C ASP A 310 -29.07 19.12 -16.88
N CYS A 311 -29.36 19.89 -15.83
CA CYS A 311 -28.94 21.28 -15.74
C CYS A 311 -27.42 21.40 -15.77
N THR A 312 -26.72 20.58 -14.99
CA THR A 312 -25.24 20.57 -14.94
C THR A 312 -24.64 20.19 -16.29
N LYS A 313 -25.17 19.17 -16.98
CA LYS A 313 -24.75 18.83 -18.36
C LYS A 313 -24.89 20.01 -19.29
N LYS A 314 -26.04 20.69 -19.27
CA LYS A 314 -26.30 21.87 -20.11
C LYS A 314 -25.31 23.00 -19.81
N VAL A 315 -25.08 23.32 -18.53
CA VAL A 315 -24.11 24.36 -18.16
C VAL A 315 -22.70 23.99 -18.64
N MET A 316 -22.28 22.73 -18.44
CA MET A 316 -20.95 22.27 -18.87
C MET A 316 -20.79 22.31 -20.39
N GLU A 317 -21.79 21.87 -21.16
CA GLU A 317 -21.78 21.93 -22.62
C GLU A 317 -21.74 23.38 -23.12
N ASP A 318 -22.55 24.28 -22.55
CA ASP A 318 -22.59 25.68 -22.97
C ASP A 318 -21.30 26.45 -22.61
N VAL A 319 -20.63 26.09 -21.51
CA VAL A 319 -19.41 26.76 -21.06
C VAL A 319 -18.16 26.17 -21.71
N CYS A 320 -18.13 24.86 -21.96
CA CYS A 320 -16.91 24.13 -22.31
C CYS A 320 -17.00 23.30 -23.60
N GLY A 321 -18.21 23.12 -24.15
CA GLY A 321 -18.47 22.30 -25.33
C GLY A 321 -18.73 20.82 -25.02
N LYS A 322 -19.10 20.07 -26.06
CA LYS A 322 -19.57 18.68 -25.97
C LYS A 322 -18.57 17.71 -25.35
N LYS A 323 -17.26 17.91 -25.57
CA LYS A 323 -16.21 17.03 -25.03
C LYS A 323 -16.25 16.94 -23.50
N ALA A 324 -16.63 18.02 -22.82
CA ALA A 324 -16.71 18.04 -21.35
C ALA A 324 -17.81 17.12 -20.78
N ILE A 325 -18.77 16.69 -21.62
CA ILE A 325 -19.91 15.87 -21.20
C ILE A 325 -19.96 14.47 -21.84
N GLU A 326 -18.97 14.09 -22.66
CA GLU A 326 -18.94 12.78 -23.35
C GLU A 326 -19.07 11.61 -22.37
N ASP A 327 -18.27 11.62 -21.29
CA ASP A 327 -18.28 10.60 -20.23
C ASP A 327 -18.96 11.09 -18.94
N TYR A 328 -19.93 12.00 -19.05
CA TYR A 328 -20.52 12.66 -17.89
C TYR A 328 -21.08 11.66 -16.87
N ASP A 329 -21.83 10.66 -17.31
CA ASP A 329 -22.54 9.75 -16.39
C ASP A 329 -21.55 8.89 -15.59
N LYS A 330 -20.53 8.35 -16.27
CA LYS A 330 -19.43 7.63 -15.63
C LYS A 330 -18.69 8.52 -14.63
N THR A 331 -18.38 9.76 -15.01
CA THR A 331 -17.68 10.71 -14.15
C THR A 331 -18.52 11.10 -12.93
N ALA A 332 -19.81 11.36 -13.14
CA ALA A 332 -20.75 11.66 -12.07
C ALA A 332 -20.88 10.50 -11.08
N ASP A 333 -20.85 9.25 -11.54
CA ASP A 333 -20.88 8.07 -10.67
C ASP A 333 -19.62 7.95 -9.79
N ILE A 334 -18.43 8.21 -10.35
CA ILE A 334 -17.18 8.25 -9.59
C ILE A 334 -17.25 9.34 -8.50
N ILE A 335 -17.71 10.54 -8.86
CA ILE A 335 -17.84 11.66 -7.91
C ILE A 335 -18.85 11.34 -6.81
N LYS A 336 -20.04 10.84 -7.15
CA LYS A 336 -21.07 10.47 -6.17
C LYS A 336 -20.55 9.41 -5.19
N LYS A 337 -19.82 8.41 -5.68
CA LYS A 337 -19.20 7.37 -4.85
C LYS A 337 -18.14 7.96 -3.91
N HIS A 338 -17.29 8.86 -4.41
CA HIS A 338 -16.26 9.51 -3.61
C HIS A 338 -16.85 10.36 -2.47
N PHE A 339 -17.94 11.08 -2.74
CA PHE A 339 -18.61 11.92 -1.75
C PHE A 339 -19.65 11.18 -0.90
N ASP A 340 -19.89 9.88 -1.15
CA ASP A 340 -20.94 9.10 -0.49
C ASP A 340 -22.31 9.80 -0.59
N CYS A 341 -22.69 10.13 -1.83
CA CYS A 341 -23.99 10.69 -2.16
C CYS A 341 -25.06 9.59 -2.10
N LYS A 342 -26.15 9.85 -1.38
CA LYS A 342 -27.28 8.93 -1.20
C LYS A 342 -28.21 8.88 -2.39
#